data_AF-A0A7I9ZF20-F1
#
_entry.id   AF-A0A7I9ZF20-F1
#
_cell.length_a   1.000
_cell.length_b   1.000
_cell.length_c   1.000
_cell.angle_alpha   90.00
_cell.angle_beta   90.00
_cell.angle_gamma   90.00
#
_symmetry.space_group_name_H-M   'P 1'
#
loop_
_entity.id
_entity.type
_entity.pdbx_description
1 polymer ?
#
loop_
_entity_poly.entity_id
_entity_poly.type
_entity_poly.pdbx_seq_one_letter_code
_entity_poly.pdbx_strand_id
1 'polypeptide(L)'
;MVNAYGPTETTMCVAISAPLTHGSGTPPIGAPVAGAALFVLDGWLRPPAVVGELYVAGAGVACGYVGRPSLTASRFVWRRRCVGAADVSHRRPGALAR
;
A
#
# COMPACT_ATOMS: atom_id res chain seq x y z
N MET A 1 -11.62 18.75 5.20
CA MET A 1 -10.81 18.20 4.08
C MET A 1 -10.21 16.88 4.53
N VAL A 2 -9.99 15.93 3.62
CA VAL A 2 -9.32 14.64 3.91
C VAL A 2 -8.18 14.44 2.93
N ASN A 3 -7.17 13.68 3.34
CA ASN A 3 -6.14 13.17 2.45
C ASN A 3 -6.53 11.75 2.00
N ALA A 4 -6.34 11.44 0.72
CA ALA A 4 -6.61 10.12 0.17
C ALA A 4 -5.38 9.65 -0.61
N TYR A 5 -5.01 8.39 -0.41
CA TYR A 5 -3.82 7.80 -1.01
C TYR A 5 -4.16 6.50 -1.72
N GLY A 6 -3.72 6.38 -2.96
CA GLY A 6 -3.71 5.13 -3.70
C GLY A 6 -2.76 5.20 -4.90
N PRO A 7 -1.90 4.20 -5.09
CA PRO A 7 -1.16 4.05 -6.33
C PRO A 7 -2.10 3.60 -7.47
N THR A 8 -1.67 3.79 -8.72
CA THR A 8 -2.43 3.40 -9.93
C THR A 8 -2.68 1.89 -10.05
N GLU A 9 -1.86 1.11 -9.35
CA GLU A 9 -1.91 -0.34 -9.20
C GLU A 9 -3.07 -0.76 -8.27
N THR A 10 -3.77 0.20 -7.69
CA THR A 10 -4.97 0.02 -6.87
C THR A 10 -6.14 0.82 -7.43
N THR A 11 -7.37 0.42 -7.12
CA THR A 11 -8.58 1.13 -7.53
C THR A 11 -8.73 2.44 -6.78
N MET A 12 -8.19 3.52 -7.34
CA MET A 12 -8.27 4.90 -6.85
C MET A 12 -7.54 5.18 -5.53
N CYS A 13 -8.10 4.76 -4.40
CA CYS A 13 -7.52 5.01 -3.07
C CYS A 13 -7.66 3.78 -2.19
N VAL A 14 -6.62 3.55 -1.37
CA VAL A 14 -6.54 2.43 -0.44
C VAL A 14 -6.41 2.90 1.00
N ALA A 15 -6.14 4.18 1.23
CA ALA A 15 -6.13 4.79 2.54
C ALA A 15 -6.75 6.19 2.51
N ILE A 16 -7.48 6.53 3.57
CA ILE A 16 -8.09 7.86 3.76
C ILE A 16 -7.80 8.33 5.18
N SER A 17 -7.35 9.59 5.31
CA SER A 17 -7.10 10.21 6.61
C SER A 17 -8.39 10.53 7.35
N ALA A 18 -8.29 10.67 8.67
CA ALA A 18 -9.28 11.42 9.43
C ALA A 18 -9.39 12.86 8.89
N PRO A 19 -10.48 13.60 9.17
CA PRO A 19 -10.61 15.00 8.80
C PRO A 19 -9.40 15.81 9.24
N LEU A 20 -8.80 16.54 8.30
CA LEU A 20 -7.61 17.35 8.55
C LEU A 20 -7.97 18.61 9.33
N THR A 21 -7.15 18.91 10.34
CA THR A 21 -7.19 20.17 11.09
C THR A 21 -6.10 21.09 10.59
N HIS A 22 -6.42 22.36 10.36
CA HIS A 22 -5.45 23.35 9.91
C HIS A 22 -4.31 23.52 10.94
N GLY A 23 -3.06 23.60 10.48
CA GLY A 23 -1.89 23.74 11.35
C GLY A 23 -1.37 22.45 12.00
N SER A 24 -1.94 21.29 11.70
CA SER A 24 -1.52 19.99 12.28
C SER A 24 -0.27 19.36 11.65
N GLY A 25 0.43 20.08 10.77
CA GLY A 25 1.63 19.60 10.10
C GLY A 25 1.34 18.76 8.85
N THR A 26 2.17 17.76 8.58
CA THR A 26 2.06 16.91 7.38
C THR A 26 0.82 16.00 7.46
N PRO A 27 -0.09 16.05 6.47
CA PRO A 27 -1.29 15.20 6.46
C PRO A 27 -0.94 13.71 6.48
N PRO A 28 -1.50 12.91 7.41
CA PRO A 28 -1.27 11.48 7.40
C PRO A 28 -1.92 10.82 6.18
N ILE A 29 -1.41 9.65 5.78
CA ILE A 29 -2.01 8.81 4.74
C ILE A 29 -3.36 8.22 5.21
N GLY A 30 -3.48 7.96 6.50
CA GLY A 30 -4.73 7.51 7.11
C GLY A 30 -4.83 6.00 7.29
N ALA A 31 -6.07 5.51 7.34
CA ALA A 31 -6.40 4.11 7.59
C ALA A 31 -6.88 3.42 6.30
N PRO A 32 -6.74 2.09 6.18
CA PRO A 32 -7.22 1.36 5.02
C PRO A 32 -8.72 1.56 4.78
N VAL A 33 -9.10 1.70 3.51
CA VAL A 33 -10.51 1.64 3.10
C VAL A 33 -11.05 0.21 3.25
N ALA A 34 -12.37 0.06 3.25
CA ALA A 34 -13.00 -1.25 3.33
C ALA A 34 -12.49 -2.19 2.20
N GLY A 35 -12.09 -3.41 2.57
CA GLY A 35 -11.56 -4.39 1.63
C GLY A 35 -10.09 -4.18 1.23
N ALA A 36 -9.40 -3.17 1.79
CA ALA A 36 -7.97 -2.98 1.68
C ALA A 36 -7.25 -3.32 3.00
N ALA A 37 -5.98 -3.72 2.89
CA ALA A 37 -5.08 -3.89 4.02
C ALA A 37 -3.74 -3.23 3.70
N LEU A 38 -3.13 -2.60 4.71
CA LEU A 38 -1.84 -1.92 4.61
C LEU A 38 -0.84 -2.60 5.54
N PHE A 39 0.37 -2.80 5.05
CA PHE A 39 1.47 -3.37 5.83
C PHE A 39 2.73 -2.55 5.62
N VAL A 40 3.44 -2.23 6.69
CA VAL A 40 4.80 -1.71 6.60
C VAL A 40 5.73 -2.88 6.82
N LEU A 41 6.59 -3.18 5.82
CA LEU A 41 7.47 -4.36 5.83
C LEU A 41 8.91 -3.99 5.49
N ASP A 42 9.85 -4.81 5.97
CA ASP A 42 11.25 -4.80 5.56
C ASP A 42 11.49 -5.59 4.25
N GLY A 43 12.74 -5.62 3.78
CA GLY A 43 13.13 -6.37 2.57
C GLY A 43 12.96 -7.89 2.66
N TRP A 44 12.64 -8.42 3.84
CA TRP A 44 12.35 -9.83 4.09
C TRP A 44 10.85 -10.09 4.29
N LEU A 45 10.00 -9.09 4.02
CA LEU A 45 8.54 -9.12 4.17
C LEU A 45 8.09 -9.35 5.63
N ARG A 46 8.86 -8.82 6.58
CA ARG A 46 8.57 -8.87 8.02
C ARG A 46 8.26 -7.46 8.55
N PRO A 47 7.48 -7.34 9.64
CA PRO A 47 7.27 -6.05 10.28
C PRO A 47 8.61 -5.43 10.71
N PRO A 48 8.96 -4.21 10.27
CA PRO A 48 10.17 -3.51 10.67
C PRO A 48 9.99 -2.88 12.05
N ALA A 49 11.10 -2.47 12.67
CA ALA A 49 11.06 -1.85 14.00
C ALA A 49 10.58 -0.39 13.99
N VAL A 50 10.79 0.37 12.90
CA VAL A 50 10.42 1.81 12.83
C VAL A 50 10.00 2.25 11.44
N VAL A 51 10.83 1.98 10.43
CA VAL A 51 10.57 2.41 9.05
C VAL A 51 10.64 1.21 8.13
N GLY A 52 9.68 1.11 7.23
CA GLY A 52 9.72 0.15 6.13
C GLY A 52 8.95 0.63 4.91
N GLU A 53 8.81 -0.29 3.97
CA GLU A 53 8.09 -0.09 2.73
C GLU A 53 6.61 -0.41 2.93
N LEU A 54 5.73 0.36 2.28
CA LEU A 54 4.29 0.16 2.35
C LEU A 54 3.82 -0.86 1.29
N TYR A 55 3.16 -1.91 1.76
CA TYR A 55 2.51 -2.95 0.97
C TYR A 55 1.00 -2.83 1.12
N VAL A 56 0.29 -3.11 0.04
CA VAL A 56 -1.16 -3.00 -0.06
C VAL A 56 -1.72 -4.34 -0.52
N ALA A 57 -2.75 -4.82 0.15
CA ALA A 57 -3.49 -6.01 -0.24
C ALA A 57 -4.99 -5.72 -0.28
N GLY A 58 -5.74 -6.56 -0.99
CA GLY A 58 -7.20 -6.53 -0.96
C GLY A 58 -7.85 -6.43 -2.33
N ALA A 59 -9.18 -6.20 -2.32
CA ALA A 59 -10.01 -6.29 -3.52
C ALA A 59 -9.71 -5.21 -4.58
N GLY A 60 -9.14 -4.08 -4.16
CA GLY A 60 -8.77 -2.98 -5.06
C GLY A 60 -7.45 -3.19 -5.78
N VAL A 61 -6.74 -4.29 -5.56
CA VAL A 61 -5.44 -4.55 -6.22
C VAL A 61 -5.64 -5.01 -7.66
N ALA A 62 -4.92 -4.39 -8.60
CA ALA A 62 -4.95 -4.76 -10.01
C ALA A 62 -4.39 -6.18 -10.25
N CYS A 63 -4.73 -6.77 -11.41
CA CYS A 63 -4.17 -8.07 -11.81
C CYS A 63 -2.69 -8.00 -12.26
N GLY A 64 -2.13 -6.79 -12.37
CA GLY A 64 -0.80 -6.55 -12.92
C GLY A 64 -0.79 -5.63 -14.12
N TYR A 65 0.36 -5.50 -14.75
CA TYR A 65 0.53 -4.72 -15.98
C TYR A 65 0.36 -5.63 -17.21
N VAL A 66 -0.58 -5.28 -18.08
CA VAL A 66 -0.87 -6.04 -19.30
C VAL A 66 0.35 -6.10 -20.22
N GLY A 67 0.69 -7.31 -20.68
CA GLY A 67 1.84 -7.55 -21.56
C GLY A 67 3.21 -7.38 -20.89
N ARG A 68 3.28 -7.19 -19.57
CA ARG A 68 4.53 -6.95 -18.84
C ARG A 68 4.71 -7.89 -17.63
N PRO A 69 4.79 -9.22 -17.85
CA PRO A 69 4.82 -10.21 -16.77
C PRO A 69 6.00 -10.03 -15.81
N SER A 70 7.20 -9.70 -16.29
CA SER A 70 8.37 -9.48 -15.42
C SER A 70 8.19 -8.27 -14.50
N LEU A 71 7.57 -7.19 -15.01
CA LEU A 71 7.28 -6.01 -14.19
C LEU A 71 6.18 -6.32 -13.18
N THR A 72 5.14 -7.04 -13.59
CA THR A 72 4.09 -7.55 -12.69
C THR A 72 4.70 -8.39 -11.56
N ALA A 73 5.52 -9.39 -11.88
CA ALA A 73 6.16 -10.23 -10.86
C ALA A 73 7.08 -9.47 -9.90
N SER A 74 7.68 -8.36 -10.35
CA SER A 74 8.54 -7.52 -9.51
C SER A 74 7.78 -6.61 -8.52
N ARG A 75 6.46 -6.40 -8.72
CA ARG A 75 5.64 -5.47 -7.92
C ARG A 75 4.48 -6.16 -7.21
N PHE A 76 3.91 -7.20 -7.81
CA PHE A 76 2.80 -8.00 -7.30
C PHE A 76 3.40 -9.29 -6.72
N VAL A 77 3.66 -9.29 -5.42
CA VAL A 77 4.40 -10.37 -4.73
C VAL A 77 3.44 -11.14 -3.84
N TRP A 78 3.61 -12.46 -3.74
CA TRP A 78 2.75 -13.27 -2.88
C TRP A 78 3.24 -13.28 -1.44
N ARG A 79 2.34 -13.06 -0.47
CA ARG A 79 2.63 -13.25 0.96
C ARG A 79 1.81 -14.39 1.54
N ARG A 80 2.52 -15.44 1.97
CA ARG A 80 1.97 -16.69 2.51
C ARG A 80 1.09 -16.57 3.77
N ARG A 81 1.06 -15.39 4.42
CA ARG A 81 0.33 -15.16 5.68
C ARG A 81 -1.00 -14.41 5.51
N CYS A 82 -1.34 -14.02 4.29
CA CYS A 82 -2.62 -13.38 3.96
C CYS A 82 -3.44 -14.36 3.09
N VAL A 83 -4.55 -14.87 3.61
CA VAL A 83 -5.46 -15.72 2.81
C VAL A 83 -6.27 -14.83 1.88
N GLY A 84 -6.07 -14.96 0.56
CA GLY A 84 -7.05 -14.52 -0.45
C GLY A 84 -6.81 -13.22 -1.22
N ALA A 85 -5.63 -12.60 -1.19
CA ALA A 85 -5.37 -11.39 -1.99
C ALA A 85 -4.11 -11.55 -2.85
N ALA A 86 -4.18 -11.15 -4.12
CA ALA A 86 -2.98 -10.76 -4.83
C ALA A 86 -2.40 -9.56 -4.07
N ASP A 87 -1.24 -9.71 -3.43
CA ASP A 87 -0.63 -8.62 -2.67
C ASP A 87 0.17 -7.72 -3.64
N VAL A 88 -0.02 -6.41 -3.56
CA VAL A 88 0.80 -5.41 -4.27
C VAL A 88 1.77 -4.76 -3.30
N SER A 89 3.04 -4.89 -3.62
CA SER A 89 4.04 -3.94 -3.14
C SER A 89 3.96 -2.69 -4.00
N HIS A 90 3.63 -1.55 -3.39
CA HIS A 90 4.07 -0.30 -4.00
C HIS A 90 5.48 -0.01 -3.53
N ARG A 91 6.46 -0.59 -4.22
CA ARG A 91 7.84 -0.16 -4.06
C ARG A 91 8.02 1.18 -4.79
N ARG A 92 7.75 2.31 -4.11
CA ARG A 92 8.48 3.54 -4.40
C ARG A 92 9.82 3.46 -3.67
N PRO A 93 10.96 3.58 -4.38
CA PRO A 93 12.21 3.92 -3.70
C PRO A 93 11.97 5.18 -2.86
N GLY A 94 12.05 5.07 -1.53
CA GLY A 94 11.92 6.19 -0.60
C GLY A 94 10.52 6.51 -0.04
N ALA A 95 9.47 5.72 -0.30
CA ALA A 95 8.21 5.88 0.44
C ALA A 95 8.30 5.15 1.79
N LEU A 96 8.80 5.88 2.79
CA LEU A 96 8.96 5.42 4.16
C LEU A 96 7.65 5.64 4.92
N ALA A 97 7.04 4.56 5.39
CA ALA A 97 5.92 4.61 6.33
C ALA A 97 6.40 4.19 7.72
N ARG A 98 5.82 4.82 8.75
CA ARG A 98 6.00 4.50 10.18
C ARG A 98 4.66 4.09 10.76
#